data_AF-A0A9N9R9B1-F1
#
_entry.id   AF-A0A9N9R9B1-F1
#
_cell.length_a   1.000
_cell.length_b   1.000
_cell.length_c   1.000
_cell.angle_alpha   90.00
_cell.angle_beta   90.00
_cell.angle_gamma   90.00
#
_symmetry.space_group_name_H-M   'P 1'
#
loop_
_entity.id
_entity.type
_entity.pdbx_description
1 polymer ?
#
loop_
_entity_poly.entity_id
_entity_poly.type
_entity_poly.pdbx_seq_one_letter_code
_entity_poly.pdbx_strand_id
1 'polypeptide(L)'
;MSSDVLSIARRKLNEALGEKSTKYFTHMKQWFRMKLTKEEFDAEARTMLNSDQVHYHNEFLLALLNKVEGLAETSITIAQEKANLHQRNSRRHKRTSRTSERSNFEPVDLLEFLPPNSPPGAGSDGVKYATQEIFLPDHALVVGRFMLAAWELGLEGADDDAADIIVVAVQNFLKNIITAIVTQRKGYKIRNKHFVYDVGGDMPNMWLRNSNKLYDPQEEGRVHVDDGPDALAPRCPPTIDEVEQSAAFEIACSVPVTEPNDDKLTIDEFYNTLLTHRNIIACHSVYAVNMERLAVMLNHPSY
;
A
#
# COMPACT_ATOMS: atom_id res chain seq x y z
N MET A 1 -11.10 16.46 20.35
CA MET A 1 -10.36 16.70 21.61
C MET A 1 -8.85 16.66 21.40
N SER A 2 -8.26 15.63 20.78
CA SER A 2 -6.80 15.58 20.50
C SER A 2 -6.32 16.66 19.51
N SER A 3 -7.11 16.95 18.47
CA SER A 3 -6.78 18.00 17.48
C SER A 3 -6.69 19.39 18.11
N ASP A 4 -7.58 19.70 19.05
CA ASP A 4 -7.60 21.00 19.74
C ASP A 4 -6.36 21.18 20.62
N VAL A 5 -5.94 20.15 21.36
CA VAL A 5 -4.75 20.19 22.22
C VAL A 5 -3.49 20.47 21.40
N LEU A 6 -3.35 19.83 20.24
CA LEU A 6 -2.22 20.05 19.35
C LEU A 6 -2.23 21.46 18.74
N SER A 7 -3.39 21.96 18.33
CA SER A 7 -3.53 23.34 17.82
C SER A 7 -3.13 24.38 18.89
N ILE A 8 -3.54 24.15 20.14
CA ILE A 8 -3.27 25.03 21.28
C ILE A 8 -1.78 24.99 21.62
N ALA A 9 -1.18 23.81 21.70
CA ALA A 9 0.26 23.64 21.96
C ALA A 9 1.10 24.31 20.85
N ARG A 10 0.70 24.17 19.58
CA ARG A 10 1.35 24.85 18.44
C ARG A 10 1.27 26.37 18.57
N ARG A 11 0.11 26.91 18.94
CA ARG A 11 -0.07 28.37 19.11
C ARG A 11 0.82 28.92 20.22
N LYS A 12 0.85 28.27 21.39
CA LYS A 12 1.73 28.64 22.51
C LYS A 12 3.21 28.61 22.11
N LEU A 13 3.63 27.57 21.39
CA LEU A 13 5.00 27.44 20.89
C LEU A 13 5.35 28.55 19.89
N ASN A 14 4.42 28.90 18.99
CA ASN A 14 4.61 29.99 18.04
C ASN A 14 4.71 31.36 18.73
N GLU A 15 3.89 31.61 19.74
CA GLU A 15 3.99 32.82 20.55
C GLU A 15 5.33 32.91 21.28
N ALA A 16 5.84 31.79 21.81
CA ALA A 16 7.14 31.73 22.47
C ALA A 16 8.33 31.90 21.51
N LEU A 17 8.22 31.40 20.28
CA LEU A 17 9.27 31.48 19.26
C LEU A 17 9.30 32.83 18.52
N GLY A 18 8.16 33.50 18.35
CA GLY A 18 8.03 34.76 17.63
C GLY A 18 8.62 34.69 16.21
N GLU A 19 9.58 35.57 15.91
CA GLU A 19 10.28 35.63 14.62
C GLU A 19 11.13 34.38 14.31
N LYS A 20 11.52 33.61 15.33
CA LYS A 20 12.32 32.38 15.17
C LYS A 20 11.48 31.16 14.76
N SER A 21 10.15 31.29 14.72
CA SER A 21 9.21 30.20 14.37
C SER A 21 9.53 29.55 13.03
N THR A 22 9.86 30.36 12.02
CA THR A 22 10.23 29.88 10.68
C THR A 22 11.48 28.99 10.70
N LYS A 23 12.52 29.38 11.45
CA LYS A 23 13.73 28.57 11.63
C LYS A 23 13.43 27.28 12.37
N TYR A 24 12.61 27.33 13.42
CA TYR A 24 12.23 26.14 14.18
C TYR A 24 11.51 25.10 13.31
N PHE A 25 10.48 25.49 12.55
CA PHE A 25 9.77 24.56 11.67
C PHE A 25 10.64 24.06 10.50
N THR A 26 11.64 24.83 10.08
CA THR A 26 12.64 24.37 9.12
C THR A 26 13.47 23.21 9.69
N HIS A 27 13.91 23.30 10.94
CA HIS A 27 14.62 22.21 11.61
C HIS A 27 13.69 21.02 11.86
N MET A 28 12.43 21.26 12.23
CA MET A 28 11.42 20.21 12.38
C MET A 28 11.19 19.47 11.05
N LYS A 29 11.13 20.19 9.92
CA LYS A 29 11.07 19.59 8.59
C LYS A 29 12.29 18.73 8.28
N GLN A 30 13.49 19.19 8.64
CA GLN A 30 14.72 18.43 8.46
C GLN A 30 14.73 17.16 9.33
N TRP A 31 14.26 17.25 10.56
CA TRP A 31 14.04 16.10 11.45
C TRP A 31 13.07 15.10 10.80
N PHE A 32 11.89 15.53 10.36
CA PHE A 32 10.95 14.64 9.65
C PHE A 32 11.46 14.14 8.28
N ARG A 33 12.46 14.78 7.67
CA ARG A 33 13.13 14.31 6.45
C ARG A 33 14.33 13.39 6.75
N MET A 34 14.55 13.04 8.02
CA MET A 34 15.70 12.26 8.48
C MET A 34 17.05 12.91 8.13
N LYS A 35 17.08 14.24 8.00
CA LYS A 35 18.31 15.01 7.82
C LYS A 35 18.93 15.45 9.14
N LEU A 36 18.13 15.43 10.21
CA LEU A 36 18.53 15.68 11.59
C LEU A 36 18.01 14.55 12.46
N THR A 37 18.75 14.19 13.50
CA THR A 37 18.25 13.31 14.56
C THR A 37 17.35 14.08 15.53
N LYS A 38 16.64 13.36 16.41
CA LYS A 38 15.83 13.98 17.46
C LYS A 38 16.71 14.81 18.38
N GLU A 39 17.89 14.33 18.73
CA GLU A 39 18.83 14.99 19.63
C GLU A 39 19.36 16.30 19.02
N GLU A 40 19.65 16.30 17.73
CA GLU A 40 20.08 17.49 16.99
C GLU A 40 18.95 18.52 16.90
N PHE A 41 17.72 18.07 16.64
CA PHE A 41 16.54 18.94 16.64
C PHE A 41 16.26 19.54 18.02
N ASP A 42 16.31 18.73 19.08
CA ASP A 42 16.11 19.17 20.47
C ASP A 42 17.23 20.13 20.92
N ALA A 43 18.46 19.95 20.40
CA ALA A 43 19.56 20.89 20.63
C ALA A 43 19.27 22.26 19.99
N GLU A 44 18.88 22.28 18.72
CA GLU A 44 18.52 23.52 18.02
C GLU A 44 17.27 24.19 18.60
N ALA A 45 16.28 23.43 19.07
CA ALA A 45 15.12 23.97 19.77
C ALA A 45 15.54 24.72 21.05
N ARG A 46 16.52 24.19 21.80
CA ARG A 46 17.07 24.80 23.02
C ARG A 46 17.95 26.03 22.76
N THR A 47 18.51 26.21 21.56
CA THR A 47 19.20 27.46 21.21
C THR A 47 18.20 28.58 20.87
N MET A 48 17.01 28.22 20.37
CA MET A 48 15.98 29.17 19.98
C MET A 48 15.07 29.61 21.14
N LEU A 49 14.85 28.74 22.12
CA LEU A 49 13.96 28.94 23.28
C LEU A 49 14.75 29.20 24.57
N ASN A 50 14.22 30.03 25.46
CA ASN A 50 14.78 30.19 26.81
C ASN A 50 14.49 28.96 27.68
N SER A 51 15.25 28.76 28.77
CA SER A 51 15.07 27.64 29.71
C SER A 51 13.62 27.52 30.21
N ASP A 52 12.95 28.65 30.46
CA ASP A 52 11.56 28.70 30.91
C ASP A 52 10.55 28.46 29.79
N GLN A 53 10.96 28.46 28.52
CA GLN A 53 10.11 28.26 27.35
C GLN A 53 10.28 26.89 26.69
N VAL A 54 11.31 26.11 27.05
CA VAL A 54 11.56 24.77 26.50
C VAL A 54 10.37 23.83 26.71
N HIS A 55 9.60 24.03 27.79
CA HIS A 55 8.41 23.22 28.06
C HIS A 55 7.35 23.32 26.94
N TYR A 56 7.26 24.43 26.20
CA TYR A 56 6.34 24.55 25.06
C TYR A 56 6.73 23.64 23.89
N HIS A 57 8.03 23.42 23.67
CA HIS A 57 8.52 22.47 22.68
C HIS A 57 8.17 21.03 23.08
N ASN A 58 8.38 20.68 24.35
CA ASN A 58 8.04 19.35 24.88
C ASN A 58 6.53 19.11 24.87
N GLU A 59 5.71 20.08 25.29
CA GLU A 59 4.25 20.02 25.26
C GLU A 59 3.74 19.83 23.83
N PHE A 60 4.33 20.55 22.86
CA PHE A 60 4.01 20.40 21.45
C PHE A 60 4.41 19.02 20.90
N LEU A 61 5.62 18.53 21.18
CA LEU A 61 6.05 17.20 20.72
C LEU A 61 5.22 16.08 21.33
N LEU A 62 4.88 16.18 22.62
CA LEU A 62 3.99 15.22 23.27
C LEU A 62 2.59 15.24 22.66
N ALA A 63 2.03 16.43 22.40
CA ALA A 63 0.73 16.55 21.74
C ALA A 63 0.76 16.00 20.30
N LEU A 64 1.86 16.21 19.59
CA LEU A 64 2.06 15.71 18.23
C LEU A 64 2.21 14.19 18.21
N LEU A 65 3.07 13.64 19.06
CA LEU A 65 3.30 12.20 19.16
C LEU A 65 2.05 11.49 19.67
N ASN A 66 1.35 11.99 20.69
CA ASN A 66 0.10 11.38 21.13
C ASN A 66 -0.98 11.37 20.03
N LYS A 67 -1.00 12.40 19.16
CA LYS A 67 -1.88 12.38 17.99
C LYS A 67 -1.45 11.29 17.00
N VAL A 68 -0.16 11.13 16.75
CA VAL A 68 0.36 10.15 15.76
C VAL A 68 0.35 8.71 16.29
N GLU A 69 0.81 8.46 17.53
CA GLU A 69 0.82 7.15 18.21
C GLU A 69 -0.58 6.66 18.59
N GLY A 70 -1.46 7.55 19.07
CA GLY A 70 -2.86 7.20 19.32
C GLY A 70 -3.60 6.75 18.05
N LEU A 71 -3.12 7.17 16.87
CA LEU A 71 -3.63 6.73 15.57
C LEU A 71 -2.93 5.47 15.04
N ALA A 72 -1.65 5.24 15.37
CA ALA A 72 -0.94 3.98 15.09
C ALA A 72 -1.56 2.79 15.85
N GLU A 73 -1.89 2.95 17.13
CA GLU A 73 -2.56 1.90 17.93
C GLU A 73 -3.98 1.59 17.39
N THR A 74 -4.69 2.61 16.93
CA THR A 74 -6.03 2.49 16.33
C THR A 74 -5.99 1.81 14.95
N SER A 75 -4.97 2.08 14.14
CA SER A 75 -4.82 1.43 12.82
C SER A 75 -4.33 -0.02 12.92
N ILE A 76 -3.49 -0.36 13.91
CA ILE A 76 -3.10 -1.75 14.21
C ILE A 76 -4.30 -2.59 14.69
N THR A 77 -5.14 -2.05 15.57
CA THR A 77 -6.35 -2.75 16.07
C THR A 77 -7.37 -2.99 14.96
N ILE A 78 -7.61 -2.01 14.07
CA ILE A 78 -8.50 -2.17 12.90
C ILE A 78 -7.94 -3.19 11.89
N ALA A 79 -6.61 -3.21 11.68
CA ALA A 79 -5.96 -4.21 10.83
C ALA A 79 -6.07 -5.64 11.41
N GLN A 80 -5.94 -5.79 12.73
CA GLN A 80 -6.11 -7.07 13.43
C GLN A 80 -7.56 -7.56 13.42
N GLU A 81 -8.55 -6.66 13.53
CA GLU A 81 -9.96 -7.02 13.48
C GLU A 81 -10.39 -7.51 12.08
N LYS A 82 -9.88 -6.88 11.01
CA LYS A 82 -10.04 -7.35 9.62
C LYS A 82 -9.33 -8.67 9.35
N ALA A 83 -8.12 -8.89 9.91
CA ALA A 83 -7.41 -10.14 9.77
C ALA A 83 -8.12 -11.31 10.48
N ASN A 84 -8.69 -11.07 11.67
CA ASN A 84 -9.43 -12.07 12.44
C ASN A 84 -10.75 -12.49 11.78
N LEU A 85 -11.40 -11.60 11.03
CA LEU A 85 -12.59 -11.93 10.23
C LEU A 85 -12.26 -12.90 9.08
N HIS A 86 -11.07 -12.80 8.48
CA HIS A 86 -10.61 -13.70 7.41
C HIS A 86 -10.06 -15.05 7.91
N GLN A 87 -9.69 -15.16 9.19
CA GLN A 87 -9.07 -16.37 9.74
C GLN A 87 -10.06 -17.38 10.33
N ARG A 88 -11.36 -17.06 10.41
CA ARG A 88 -12.39 -17.96 10.94
C ARG A 88 -12.68 -19.21 10.08
N ASN A 89 -12.18 -19.26 8.83
CA ASN A 89 -12.45 -20.37 7.90
C ASN A 89 -11.28 -21.34 7.66
N SER A 90 -10.18 -21.28 8.43
CA SER A 90 -9.10 -22.28 8.31
C SER A 90 -8.90 -23.08 9.59
N ARG A 91 -9.76 -24.08 9.81
CA ARG A 91 -9.47 -25.17 10.76
C ARG A 91 -8.66 -26.24 10.04
N ARG A 92 -7.32 -26.13 10.06
CA ARG A 92 -6.42 -27.25 9.75
C ARG A 92 -5.81 -27.83 11.02
N HIS A 93 -5.93 -29.16 11.12
CA HIS A 93 -5.46 -30.04 12.18
C HIS A 93 -4.04 -29.73 12.68
N LYS A 94 -3.90 -29.46 13.99
CA LYS A 94 -2.61 -29.48 14.68
C LYS A 94 -2.29 -30.92 15.09
N ARG A 95 -1.39 -31.57 14.33
CA ARG A 95 -0.77 -32.84 14.74
C ARG A 95 0.19 -32.56 15.89
N THR A 96 0.03 -33.31 16.97
CA THR A 96 0.95 -33.35 18.11
C THR A 96 2.21 -34.10 17.66
N SER A 97 3.39 -33.59 18.01
CA SER A 97 4.64 -34.34 17.90
C SER A 97 5.48 -34.10 19.14
N ARG A 98 6.01 -35.21 19.64
CA ARG A 98 6.64 -35.41 20.94
C ARG A 98 8.07 -34.90 20.98
N THR A 99 8.44 -34.44 22.17
CA THR A 99 9.76 -34.38 22.81
C THR A 99 10.91 -35.14 22.14
N SER A 100 12.03 -34.47 21.88
CA SER A 100 13.36 -35.07 21.93
C SER A 100 14.40 -34.02 22.34
N GLU A 101 15.02 -34.23 23.48
CA GLU A 101 16.15 -33.46 24.02
C GLU A 101 17.38 -33.67 23.14
N ARG A 102 17.81 -32.63 22.42
CA ARG A 102 19.20 -32.50 21.95
C ARG A 102 19.63 -31.05 22.19
N SER A 103 20.59 -30.89 23.08
CA SER A 103 21.30 -29.64 23.36
C SER A 103 22.25 -29.32 22.20
N ASN A 104 21.71 -28.92 21.05
CA ASN A 104 22.46 -28.27 19.99
C ASN A 104 22.04 -26.82 19.99
N PHE A 105 22.95 -25.91 20.31
CA PHE A 105 22.75 -24.49 20.04
C PHE A 105 22.74 -24.33 18.52
N GLU A 106 21.56 -24.09 17.95
CA GLU A 106 21.41 -23.66 16.57
C GLU A 106 21.42 -22.12 16.53
N PRO A 107 22.09 -21.48 15.56
CA PRO A 107 21.98 -20.05 15.37
C PRO A 107 20.54 -19.72 15.01
N VAL A 108 19.85 -19.13 15.97
CA VAL A 108 18.47 -18.66 15.87
C VAL A 108 18.47 -17.27 15.23
N ASP A 109 17.58 -17.05 14.27
CA ASP A 109 17.29 -15.71 13.78
C ASP A 109 16.58 -14.92 14.89
N LEU A 110 17.23 -13.84 15.33
CA LEU A 110 16.72 -12.99 16.40
C LEU A 110 15.36 -12.35 16.06
N LEU A 111 15.00 -12.26 14.76
CA LEU A 111 13.68 -11.77 14.34
C LEU A 111 12.53 -12.65 14.83
N GLU A 112 12.74 -13.96 15.02
CA GLU A 112 11.68 -14.90 15.40
C GLU A 112 11.28 -14.77 16.88
N PHE A 113 12.14 -14.17 17.71
CA PHE A 113 11.96 -14.04 19.15
C PHE A 113 11.64 -12.61 19.60
N LEU A 114 11.59 -11.66 18.65
CA LEU A 114 11.03 -10.35 18.94
C LEU A 114 9.51 -10.49 19.17
N PRO A 115 8.96 -9.95 20.26
CA PRO A 115 7.52 -9.97 20.46
C PRO A 115 6.82 -9.30 19.27
N PRO A 116 5.74 -9.88 18.72
CA PRO A 116 5.08 -9.37 17.50
C PRO A 116 4.37 -8.01 17.67
N ASN A 117 4.59 -7.31 18.79
CA ASN A 117 3.79 -6.17 19.24
C ASN A 117 4.63 -4.99 19.74
N SER A 118 5.89 -4.85 19.34
CA SER A 118 6.56 -3.55 19.50
C SER A 118 6.07 -2.64 18.38
N PRO A 119 5.33 -1.55 18.66
CA PRO A 119 5.00 -0.56 17.65
C PRO A 119 6.32 -0.07 17.02
N PRO A 120 6.44 0.03 15.69
CA PRO A 120 7.54 0.75 15.07
C PRO A 120 7.46 2.20 15.58
N GLY A 121 8.34 2.59 16.52
CA GLY A 121 8.40 3.98 17.00
C GLY A 121 8.73 4.19 18.48
N ALA A 122 8.62 3.18 19.35
CA ALA A 122 8.76 3.39 20.80
C ALA A 122 10.21 3.57 21.32
N GLY A 123 11.22 3.68 20.44
CA GLY A 123 12.59 3.93 20.88
C GLY A 123 13.49 4.35 19.74
N SER A 124 13.97 5.60 19.80
CA SER A 124 15.15 6.20 19.12
C SER A 124 15.34 6.06 17.60
N ASP A 125 14.61 5.18 16.93
CA ASP A 125 14.70 4.97 15.49
C ASP A 125 13.86 6.03 14.80
N GLY A 126 14.52 7.00 14.19
CA GLY A 126 13.86 8.09 13.47
C GLY A 126 12.81 7.59 12.47
N VAL A 127 11.76 8.39 12.24
CA VAL A 127 10.69 8.18 11.25
C VAL A 127 11.24 7.66 9.91
N LYS A 128 11.18 6.35 9.68
CA LYS A 128 11.64 5.70 8.46
C LYS A 128 10.60 5.91 7.35
N TYR A 129 11.06 6.08 6.10
CA TYR A 129 10.17 6.20 4.96
C TYR A 129 9.74 4.82 4.44
N ALA A 130 8.61 4.77 3.72
CA ALA A 130 8.10 3.57 3.04
C ALA A 130 9.16 2.83 2.19
N THR A 131 10.11 3.57 1.58
CA THR A 131 11.20 2.99 0.78
C THR A 131 12.26 2.27 1.62
N GLN A 132 12.43 2.65 2.88
CA GLN A 132 13.41 2.06 3.80
C GLN A 132 12.81 0.88 4.57
N GLU A 133 11.53 0.95 4.91
CA GLU A 133 10.85 -0.12 5.64
C GLU A 133 10.25 -1.20 4.72
N ILE A 134 10.17 -0.95 3.41
CA ILE A 134 9.54 -1.85 2.40
C ILE A 134 8.02 -2.04 2.69
N PHE A 135 7.46 -1.23 3.58
CA PHE A 135 6.04 -1.18 3.87
C PHE A 135 5.37 0.03 3.22
N LEU A 136 4.08 -0.12 2.91
CA LEU A 136 3.26 1.02 2.48
C LEU A 136 3.11 2.01 3.63
N PRO A 137 2.97 3.31 3.33
CA PRO A 137 2.74 4.31 4.38
C PRO A 137 1.48 3.96 5.16
N ASP A 138 1.61 3.91 6.48
CA ASP A 138 0.50 3.73 7.39
C ASP A 138 -0.24 5.06 7.64
N HIS A 139 -1.39 4.97 8.30
CA HIS A 139 -2.21 6.14 8.61
C HIS A 139 -1.43 7.19 9.39
N ALA A 140 -0.70 6.77 10.43
CA ALA A 140 0.08 7.63 11.29
C ALA A 140 1.18 8.41 10.54
N LEU A 141 1.94 7.74 9.65
CA LEU A 141 2.94 8.40 8.82
C LEU A 141 2.31 9.43 7.88
N VAL A 142 1.17 9.11 7.27
CA VAL A 142 0.47 10.03 6.36
C VAL A 142 -0.05 11.26 7.11
N VAL A 143 -0.68 11.08 8.28
CA VAL A 143 -1.15 12.19 9.13
C VAL A 143 0.01 13.09 9.52
N GLY A 144 1.12 12.53 10.02
CA GLY A 144 2.30 13.31 10.38
C GLY A 144 2.83 14.16 9.21
N ARG A 145 2.85 13.59 8.00
CA ARG A 145 3.25 14.32 6.77
C ARG A 145 2.26 15.41 6.39
N PHE A 146 0.97 15.15 6.52
CA PHE A 146 -0.09 16.10 6.17
C PHE A 146 -0.09 17.29 7.11
N MET A 147 0.11 17.08 8.40
CA MET A 147 0.20 18.17 9.38
C MET A 147 1.38 19.10 9.08
N LEU A 148 2.57 18.54 8.78
CA LEU A 148 3.73 19.34 8.39
C LEU A 148 3.49 20.13 7.12
N ALA A 149 2.95 19.49 6.08
CA ALA A 149 2.67 20.15 4.81
C ALA A 149 1.64 21.27 4.97
N ALA A 150 0.59 21.05 5.77
CA ALA A 150 -0.39 22.06 6.12
C ALA A 150 0.27 23.26 6.79
N TRP A 151 1.14 23.03 7.76
CA TRP A 151 1.84 24.10 8.49
C TRP A 151 2.80 24.90 7.60
N GLU A 152 3.47 24.25 6.65
CA GLU A 152 4.31 24.94 5.66
C GLU A 152 3.50 25.88 4.75
N LEU A 153 2.26 25.50 4.44
CA LEU A 153 1.34 26.30 3.63
C LEU A 153 0.55 27.33 4.46
N GLY A 154 0.84 27.44 5.76
CA GLY A 154 0.15 28.36 6.67
C GLY A 154 -1.23 27.89 7.12
N LEU A 155 -1.58 26.62 6.86
CA LEU A 155 -2.80 25.99 7.32
C LEU A 155 -2.66 25.52 8.78
N GLU A 156 -3.81 25.23 9.40
CA GLU A 156 -3.88 24.84 10.82
C GLU A 156 -3.53 23.36 11.02
N GLY A 157 -3.90 22.50 10.07
CA GLY A 157 -3.64 21.07 10.11
C GLY A 157 -4.35 20.35 8.96
N ALA A 158 -4.48 19.04 9.09
CA ALA A 158 -5.23 18.19 8.18
C ALA A 158 -6.16 17.27 8.98
N ASP A 159 -7.31 16.95 8.38
CA ASP A 159 -8.26 16.00 8.94
C ASP A 159 -7.74 14.56 8.82
N ASP A 160 -8.05 13.74 9.81
CA ASP A 160 -7.56 12.36 9.90
C ASP A 160 -8.17 11.48 8.78
N ASP A 161 -9.41 11.77 8.35
CA ASP A 161 -10.09 11.09 7.23
C ASP A 161 -9.36 11.29 5.89
N ALA A 162 -8.69 12.44 5.71
CA ALA A 162 -7.93 12.72 4.49
C ALA A 162 -6.73 11.77 4.36
N ALA A 163 -6.14 11.36 5.49
CA ALA A 163 -5.06 10.38 5.50
C ALA A 163 -5.57 8.98 5.12
N ASP A 164 -6.75 8.58 5.60
CA ASP A 164 -7.36 7.27 5.24
C ASP A 164 -7.62 7.15 3.73
N ILE A 165 -8.17 8.21 3.12
CA ILE A 165 -8.40 8.25 1.67
C ILE A 165 -7.07 8.05 0.91
N ILE A 166 -5.99 8.64 1.41
CA ILE A 166 -4.68 8.58 0.76
C ILE A 166 -4.04 7.20 0.90
N VAL A 167 -4.14 6.58 2.08
CA VAL A 167 -3.68 5.19 2.28
C VAL A 167 -4.37 4.26 1.29
N VAL A 168 -5.70 4.36 1.15
CA VAL A 168 -6.47 3.55 0.19
C VAL A 168 -6.12 3.90 -1.26
N ALA A 169 -5.94 5.19 -1.58
CA ALA A 169 -5.57 5.63 -2.92
C ALA A 169 -4.21 5.09 -3.35
N VAL A 170 -3.21 5.08 -2.45
CA VAL A 170 -1.89 4.51 -2.72
C VAL A 170 -1.97 3.00 -2.94
N GLN A 171 -2.76 2.28 -2.14
CA GLN A 171 -2.98 0.85 -2.35
C GLN A 171 -3.61 0.56 -3.71
N ASN A 172 -4.64 1.31 -4.10
CA ASN A 172 -5.29 1.16 -5.40
C ASN A 172 -4.37 1.55 -6.56
N PHE A 173 -3.56 2.60 -6.40
CA PHE A 173 -2.56 2.99 -7.38
C PHE A 173 -1.55 1.88 -7.65
N LEU A 174 -1.01 1.26 -6.60
CA LEU A 174 -0.08 0.14 -6.74
C LEU A 174 -0.75 -1.11 -7.32
N LYS A 175 -1.98 -1.41 -6.91
CA LYS A 175 -2.77 -2.49 -7.52
C LYS A 175 -2.94 -2.26 -9.02
N ASN A 176 -3.25 -1.05 -9.46
CA ASN A 176 -3.39 -0.74 -10.88
C ASN A 176 -2.09 -0.98 -11.67
N ILE A 177 -0.94 -0.62 -11.09
CA ILE A 177 0.38 -0.91 -11.68
C ILE A 177 0.60 -2.42 -11.78
N ILE A 178 0.38 -3.17 -10.70
CA ILE A 178 0.55 -4.63 -10.67
C ILE A 178 -0.40 -5.30 -11.66
N THR A 179 -1.67 -4.90 -11.68
CA THR A 179 -2.67 -5.39 -12.62
C THR A 179 -2.21 -5.19 -14.05
N ALA A 180 -1.68 -4.01 -14.41
CA ALA A 180 -1.19 -3.76 -15.76
C ALA A 180 -0.07 -4.73 -16.18
N ILE A 181 0.88 -5.01 -15.29
CA ILE A 181 1.99 -5.94 -15.55
C ILE A 181 1.45 -7.36 -15.74
N VAL A 182 0.57 -7.80 -14.84
CA VAL A 182 0.01 -9.15 -14.92
C VAL A 182 -0.87 -9.32 -16.17
N THR A 183 -1.62 -8.30 -16.57
CA THR A 183 -2.46 -8.33 -17.78
C THR A 183 -1.66 -8.27 -19.08
N GLN A 184 -0.41 -7.78 -19.04
CA GLN A 184 0.49 -7.87 -20.19
C GLN A 184 1.04 -9.29 -20.36
N ARG A 185 1.14 -10.03 -19.25
CA ARG A 185 1.72 -11.37 -19.20
C ARG A 185 0.72 -12.49 -19.37
N LYS A 186 -0.47 -12.34 -18.80
CA LYS A 186 -1.52 -13.37 -18.75
C LYS A 186 -2.78 -12.87 -19.44
N GLY A 187 -3.55 -13.80 -20.00
CA GLY A 187 -4.87 -13.50 -20.51
C GLY A 187 -5.78 -12.98 -19.41
N TYR A 188 -6.70 -12.10 -19.80
CA TYR A 188 -7.69 -11.51 -18.93
C TYR A 188 -8.98 -11.27 -19.70
N LYS A 189 -10.08 -11.12 -18.96
CA LYS A 189 -11.40 -10.76 -19.50
C LYS A 189 -11.73 -9.32 -19.12
N ILE A 190 -12.55 -8.67 -19.94
CA ILE A 190 -12.94 -7.28 -19.74
C ILE A 190 -14.46 -7.18 -19.73
N ARG A 191 -15.03 -6.69 -18.62
CA ARG A 191 -16.45 -6.40 -18.47
C ARG A 191 -16.70 -4.95 -18.81
N ASN A 192 -17.75 -4.68 -19.58
CA ASN A 192 -18.12 -3.33 -20.03
C ASN A 192 -16.97 -2.53 -20.64
N LYS A 193 -15.97 -3.17 -21.27
CA LYS A 193 -14.76 -2.55 -21.84
C LYS A 193 -13.81 -1.81 -20.86
N HIS A 194 -14.10 -1.83 -19.56
CA HIS A 194 -13.31 -1.06 -18.57
C HIS A 194 -12.84 -1.90 -17.38
N PHE A 195 -13.59 -2.93 -17.00
CA PHE A 195 -13.31 -3.69 -15.78
C PHE A 195 -12.62 -5.00 -16.10
N VAL A 196 -11.35 -5.10 -15.74
CA VAL A 196 -10.57 -6.33 -15.90
C VAL A 196 -10.98 -7.35 -14.85
N TYR A 197 -11.29 -8.58 -15.28
CA TYR A 197 -11.60 -9.72 -14.43
C TYR A 197 -10.99 -11.00 -15.00
N ASP A 198 -11.03 -12.10 -14.23
CA ASP A 198 -10.54 -13.42 -14.65
C ASP A 198 -9.10 -13.38 -15.19
N VAL A 199 -8.22 -12.72 -14.42
CA VAL A 199 -6.80 -12.58 -14.78
C VAL A 199 -6.08 -13.89 -14.50
N GLY A 200 -5.36 -14.38 -15.50
CA GLY A 200 -4.62 -15.65 -15.40
C GLY A 200 -5.02 -16.69 -16.43
N GLY A 201 -6.03 -16.41 -17.26
CA GLY A 201 -6.42 -17.29 -18.35
C GLY A 201 -5.40 -17.30 -19.50
N ASP A 202 -5.62 -18.23 -20.43
CA ASP A 202 -4.77 -18.34 -21.61
C ASP A 202 -5.00 -17.18 -22.59
N MET A 203 -3.93 -16.76 -23.28
CA MET A 203 -4.03 -15.67 -24.24
C MET A 203 -4.75 -16.15 -25.51
N PRO A 204 -5.83 -15.49 -25.94
CA PRO A 204 -6.59 -15.92 -27.12
C PRO A 204 -5.73 -15.78 -28.39
N ASN A 205 -5.79 -16.79 -29.26
CA ASN A 205 -5.09 -16.73 -30.54
C ASN A 205 -5.82 -15.83 -31.53
N MET A 206 -5.20 -14.71 -31.91
CA MET A 206 -5.76 -13.73 -32.84
C MET A 206 -6.00 -14.28 -34.26
N TRP A 207 -5.34 -15.37 -34.63
CA TRP A 207 -5.42 -15.98 -35.96
C TRP A 207 -6.52 -17.04 -36.05
N LEU A 208 -7.02 -17.52 -34.91
CA LEU A 208 -8.21 -18.36 -34.83
C LEU A 208 -9.42 -17.43 -34.77
N ARG A 209 -10.16 -17.33 -35.88
CA ARG A 209 -11.46 -16.63 -35.92
C ARG A 209 -12.45 -17.37 -35.04
N ASN A 210 -12.51 -16.97 -33.77
CA ASN A 210 -13.41 -17.56 -32.80
C ASN A 210 -14.79 -16.88 -32.89
N SER A 211 -15.77 -17.55 -33.49
CA SER A 211 -17.15 -17.09 -33.57
C SER A 211 -17.89 -17.13 -32.22
N ASN A 212 -17.33 -17.80 -31.21
CA ASN A 212 -17.97 -17.96 -29.90
C ASN A 212 -17.88 -16.69 -29.02
N LYS A 213 -17.01 -15.73 -29.37
CA LYS A 213 -16.92 -14.42 -28.70
C LYS A 213 -17.95 -13.40 -29.17
N LEU A 214 -18.87 -13.76 -30.07
CA LEU A 214 -20.00 -12.87 -30.43
C LEU A 214 -21.05 -12.77 -29.31
N TYR A 215 -21.02 -13.67 -28.33
CA TYR A 215 -21.97 -13.68 -27.22
C TYR A 215 -21.34 -14.30 -25.98
N ASP A 216 -20.66 -13.50 -25.15
CA ASP A 216 -20.48 -13.84 -23.74
C ASP A 216 -21.71 -13.31 -22.99
N PRO A 217 -22.60 -14.18 -22.49
CA PRO A 217 -23.78 -13.74 -21.74
C PRO A 217 -23.42 -12.86 -20.53
N GLN A 218 -22.22 -13.02 -19.97
CA GLN A 218 -21.80 -12.25 -18.79
C GLN A 218 -21.15 -10.90 -19.14
N GLU A 219 -20.89 -10.60 -20.41
CA GLU A 219 -20.18 -9.38 -20.84
C GLU A 219 -20.88 -8.09 -20.40
N GLU A 220 -22.22 -8.07 -20.51
CA GLU A 220 -23.05 -6.91 -20.13
C GLU A 220 -23.36 -6.87 -18.62
N GLY A 221 -23.05 -7.94 -17.88
CA GLY A 221 -23.30 -7.98 -16.45
C GLY A 221 -24.77 -7.92 -16.03
N ARG A 222 -25.69 -8.19 -16.97
CA ARG A 222 -27.12 -8.29 -16.73
C ARG A 222 -27.43 -9.68 -16.17
N VAL A 223 -28.32 -9.72 -15.18
CA VAL A 223 -28.93 -10.99 -14.75
C VAL A 223 -29.83 -11.42 -15.90
N HIS A 224 -29.41 -12.43 -16.65
CA HIS A 224 -30.26 -13.04 -17.66
C HIS A 224 -31.45 -13.70 -16.98
N VAL A 225 -32.63 -13.56 -17.58
CA VAL A 225 -33.83 -14.29 -17.18
C VAL A 225 -33.82 -15.66 -17.84
N ASP A 226 -34.45 -16.63 -17.20
CA ASP A 226 -34.56 -17.98 -17.75
C ASP A 226 -35.38 -17.99 -19.05
N ASP A 227 -34.95 -18.77 -20.05
CA ASP A 227 -35.64 -18.91 -21.36
C ASP A 227 -36.87 -19.84 -21.27
N GLY A 228 -37.17 -20.34 -20.07
CA GLY A 228 -38.28 -21.23 -19.75
C GLY A 228 -39.64 -20.53 -19.63
N PRO A 229 -40.71 -21.28 -19.29
CA PRO A 229 -42.07 -20.75 -19.15
C PRO A 229 -42.22 -19.72 -18.00
N ASP A 230 -41.23 -19.61 -17.12
CA ASP A 230 -41.18 -18.67 -15.99
C ASP A 230 -40.12 -17.58 -16.25
N ALA A 231 -40.30 -16.83 -17.34
CA ALA A 231 -39.34 -15.88 -17.94
C ALA A 231 -39.01 -14.63 -17.08
N LEU A 232 -39.34 -14.65 -15.79
CA LEU A 232 -39.03 -13.59 -14.82
C LEU A 232 -38.07 -14.05 -13.72
N ALA A 233 -37.71 -15.34 -13.69
CA ALA A 233 -36.74 -15.87 -12.75
C ALA A 233 -35.30 -15.56 -13.22
N PRO A 234 -34.39 -15.18 -12.30
CA PRO A 234 -32.96 -15.13 -12.60
C PRO A 234 -32.48 -16.48 -13.14
N ARG A 235 -31.76 -16.47 -14.27
CA ARG A 235 -31.12 -17.65 -14.83
C ARG A 235 -30.25 -18.29 -13.77
N CYS A 236 -30.37 -19.61 -13.62
CA CYS A 236 -29.50 -20.38 -12.74
C CYS A 236 -28.02 -20.13 -13.10
N PRO A 237 -27.12 -20.06 -12.10
CA PRO A 237 -25.68 -20.08 -12.38
C PRO A 237 -25.33 -21.24 -13.31
N PRO A 238 -24.35 -21.06 -14.22
CA PRO A 238 -23.96 -22.10 -15.15
C PRO A 238 -23.55 -23.36 -14.39
N THR A 239 -23.92 -24.52 -14.95
CA THR A 239 -23.55 -25.82 -14.42
C THR A 239 -22.04 -26.05 -14.53
N ILE A 240 -21.50 -26.98 -13.75
CA ILE A 240 -20.07 -27.32 -13.78
C ILE A 240 -19.67 -27.76 -15.19
N ASP A 241 -20.48 -28.62 -15.82
CA ASP A 241 -20.24 -29.12 -17.18
C ASP A 241 -20.19 -27.98 -18.21
N GLU A 242 -21.07 -26.98 -18.11
CA GLU A 242 -21.05 -25.81 -18.99
C GLU A 242 -19.79 -24.95 -18.78
N VAL A 243 -19.35 -24.77 -17.52
CA VAL A 243 -18.12 -24.02 -17.20
C VAL A 243 -16.89 -24.77 -17.69
N GLU A 244 -16.84 -26.10 -17.50
CA GLU A 244 -15.75 -26.95 -17.99
C GLU A 244 -15.67 -26.96 -19.52
N GLN A 245 -16.81 -27.06 -20.20
CA GLN A 245 -16.86 -26.98 -21.66
C GLN A 245 -16.39 -25.61 -22.17
N SER A 246 -16.81 -24.53 -21.52
CA SER A 246 -16.36 -23.17 -21.87
C SER A 246 -14.85 -23.00 -21.67
N ALA A 247 -14.32 -23.49 -20.54
CA ALA A 247 -12.89 -23.44 -20.24
C ALA A 247 -12.07 -24.28 -21.23
N ALA A 248 -12.50 -25.51 -21.52
CA ALA A 248 -11.83 -26.39 -22.50
C ALA A 248 -11.80 -25.76 -23.90
N PHE A 249 -12.88 -25.08 -24.29
CA PHE A 249 -12.95 -24.37 -25.56
C PHE A 249 -12.02 -23.15 -25.59
N GLU A 250 -11.95 -22.37 -24.50
CA GLU A 250 -11.02 -21.24 -24.38
C GLU A 250 -9.56 -21.71 -24.52
N ILE A 251 -9.20 -22.81 -23.85
CA ILE A 251 -7.86 -23.44 -23.95
C ILE A 251 -7.57 -23.89 -25.39
N ALA A 252 -8.53 -24.54 -26.05
CA ALA A 252 -8.35 -25.00 -27.44
C ALA A 252 -8.16 -23.85 -28.45
N CYS A 253 -8.68 -22.66 -28.13
CA CYS A 253 -8.57 -21.47 -28.96
C CYS A 253 -7.41 -20.53 -28.56
N SER A 254 -6.58 -20.93 -27.60
CA SER A 254 -5.49 -20.10 -27.09
C SER A 254 -4.21 -20.26 -27.92
N VAL A 255 -3.27 -19.33 -27.72
CA VAL A 255 -1.91 -19.47 -28.27
C VAL A 255 -1.17 -20.53 -27.45
N PRO A 256 -0.55 -21.54 -28.07
CA PRO A 256 0.24 -22.52 -27.33
C PRO A 256 1.39 -21.80 -26.60
N VAL A 257 1.38 -21.91 -25.28
CA VAL A 257 2.41 -21.35 -24.41
C VAL A 257 3.69 -22.18 -24.59
N THR A 258 4.65 -21.66 -25.35
CA THR A 258 5.92 -22.36 -25.65
C THR A 258 6.90 -22.35 -24.49
N GLU A 259 6.79 -21.38 -23.57
CA GLU A 259 7.59 -21.33 -22.34
C GLU A 259 6.68 -21.12 -21.13
N PRO A 260 6.81 -21.94 -20.06
CA PRO A 260 6.03 -21.75 -18.86
C PRO A 260 6.33 -20.36 -18.28
N ASN A 261 5.28 -19.58 -18.05
CA ASN A 261 5.42 -18.30 -17.37
C ASN A 261 6.04 -18.54 -15.98
N ASP A 262 7.32 -18.15 -15.78
CA ASP A 262 7.96 -18.08 -14.46
C ASP A 262 7.06 -17.33 -13.45
N ASP A 263 6.86 -17.86 -12.25
CA ASP A 263 5.98 -17.22 -11.25
C ASP A 263 6.50 -15.86 -10.76
N LYS A 264 7.75 -15.50 -11.11
CA LYS A 264 8.40 -14.25 -10.71
C LYS A 264 8.19 -13.14 -11.74
N LEU A 265 7.88 -11.95 -11.23
CA LEU A 265 7.87 -10.71 -12.01
C LEU A 265 9.29 -10.11 -12.03
N THR A 266 9.72 -9.67 -13.20
CA THR A 266 11.04 -9.07 -13.41
C THR A 266 10.97 -7.55 -13.53
N ILE A 267 12.12 -6.89 -13.29
CA ILE A 267 12.24 -5.43 -13.43
C ILE A 267 12.12 -5.01 -14.92
N ASP A 268 12.53 -5.86 -15.85
CA ASP A 268 12.39 -5.61 -17.29
C ASP A 268 10.91 -5.60 -17.73
N GLU A 269 10.13 -6.59 -17.27
CA GLU A 269 8.67 -6.60 -17.48
C GLU A 269 8.01 -5.34 -16.90
N PHE A 270 8.42 -4.92 -15.70
CA PHE A 270 7.95 -3.69 -15.07
C PHE A 270 8.23 -2.45 -15.94
N TYR A 271 9.46 -2.32 -16.43
CA TYR A 271 9.89 -1.21 -17.27
C TYR A 271 9.13 -1.18 -18.62
N ASN A 272 9.02 -2.34 -19.29
CA ASN A 272 8.29 -2.48 -20.55
C ASN A 272 6.78 -2.18 -20.40
N THR A 273 6.19 -2.56 -19.26
CA THR A 273 4.79 -2.25 -18.95
C THR A 273 4.57 -0.74 -18.84
N LEU A 274 5.44 -0.04 -18.13
CA LEU A 274 5.35 1.42 -17.97
C LEU A 274 5.58 2.16 -19.30
N LEU A 275 6.43 1.65 -20.18
CA LEU A 275 6.62 2.20 -21.53
C LEU A 275 5.36 2.05 -22.41
N THR A 276 4.67 0.92 -22.29
CA THR A 276 3.45 0.60 -23.04
C THR A 276 2.26 1.39 -22.50
N HIS A 277 2.12 1.46 -21.18
CA HIS A 277 0.98 2.07 -20.49
C HIS A 277 1.40 3.32 -19.70
N ARG A 278 1.80 4.37 -20.42
CA ARG A 278 2.29 5.63 -19.84
C ARG A 278 1.30 6.34 -18.92
N ASN A 279 0.00 6.10 -19.12
CA ASN A 279 -1.07 6.77 -18.36
C ASN A 279 -1.31 6.16 -16.96
N ILE A 280 -0.69 5.02 -16.62
CA ILE A 280 -0.82 4.42 -15.28
C ILE A 280 -0.29 5.38 -14.21
N ILE A 281 0.80 6.09 -14.51
CA ILE A 281 1.36 7.14 -13.67
C ILE A 281 1.07 8.49 -14.35
N ALA A 282 -0.09 9.07 -14.04
CA ALA A 282 -0.54 10.32 -14.67
C ALA A 282 0.40 11.52 -14.40
N CYS A 283 1.14 11.50 -13.29
CA CYS A 283 2.04 12.59 -12.93
C CYS A 283 3.38 12.46 -13.67
N HIS A 284 3.63 13.35 -14.64
CA HIS A 284 4.84 13.34 -15.46
C HIS A 284 6.13 13.45 -14.63
N SER A 285 6.17 14.31 -13.61
CA SER A 285 7.37 14.49 -12.78
C SER A 285 7.72 13.23 -11.99
N VAL A 286 6.71 12.49 -11.53
CA VAL A 286 6.90 11.20 -10.86
C VAL A 286 7.29 10.11 -11.86
N TYR A 287 6.63 10.06 -13.01
CA TYR A 287 6.93 9.08 -14.05
C TYR A 287 8.36 9.22 -14.58
N ALA A 288 8.76 10.41 -15.04
CA ALA A 288 10.04 10.61 -15.71
C ALA A 288 11.24 10.27 -14.81
N VAL A 289 11.26 10.80 -13.58
CA VAL A 289 12.36 10.56 -12.63
C VAL A 289 12.49 9.08 -12.25
N ASN A 290 11.36 8.38 -12.09
CA ASN A 290 11.40 6.96 -11.74
C ASN A 290 11.75 6.08 -12.95
N MET A 291 11.34 6.45 -14.16
CA MET A 291 11.76 5.75 -15.38
C MET A 291 13.26 5.85 -15.62
N GLU A 292 13.88 7.01 -15.39
CA GLU A 292 15.33 7.16 -15.45
C GLU A 292 16.04 6.29 -14.43
N ARG A 293 15.53 6.24 -13.19
CA ARG A 293 16.09 5.37 -12.14
C ARG A 293 16.02 3.89 -12.52
N LEU A 294 14.89 3.43 -13.07
CA LEU A 294 14.73 2.05 -13.54
C LEU A 294 15.68 1.74 -14.70
N ALA A 295 15.80 2.65 -15.67
CA ALA A 295 16.72 2.47 -16.79
C ALA A 295 18.18 2.39 -16.31
N VAL A 296 18.57 3.18 -15.31
CA VAL A 296 19.91 3.08 -14.70
C VAL A 296 20.09 1.74 -13.99
N MET A 297 19.09 1.27 -13.23
CA MET A 297 19.16 -0.03 -12.56
C MET A 297 19.33 -1.20 -13.54
N LEU A 298 18.66 -1.15 -14.69
CA LEU A 298 18.75 -2.19 -15.73
C LEU A 298 20.07 -2.16 -16.50
N ASN A 299 20.70 -1.00 -16.64
CA ASN A 299 21.93 -0.82 -17.44
C ASN A 299 23.21 -0.83 -16.60
N HIS A 300 23.13 -0.90 -15.27
CA HIS A 300 24.33 -0.90 -14.43
C HIS A 300 24.99 -2.29 -14.43
N PRO A 301 26.30 -2.41 -14.72
CA PRO A 301 27.02 -3.69 -14.85
C PRO A 301 27.30 -4.39 -13.50
N SER A 302 26.45 -4.22 -12.49
CA SER A 302 26.65 -4.71 -11.12
C SER A 302 25.54 -5.65 -10.62
N TYR A 303 24.64 -6.07 -11.52
CA TYR A 303 23.67 -7.15 -11.30
C TYR A 303 23.82 -8.22 -12.38
#